data_AF-A0A928CS51-F1
#
_entry.id   AF-A0A928CS51-F1
#
_cell.length_a   1.000
_cell.length_b   1.000
_cell.length_c   1.000
_cell.angle_alpha   90.00
_cell.angle_beta   90.00
_cell.angle_gamma   90.00
#
_symmetry.space_group_name_H-M   'P 1'
#
loop_
_entity.id
_entity.type
_entity.pdbx_description
1 polymer ?
#
loop_
_entity_poly.entity_id
_entity_poly.type
_entity_poly.pdbx_seq_one_letter_code
_entity_poly.pdbx_strand_id
1 'polypeptide(L)'
;MRYIILGAGQAGFMTAKTIRDNDPEAGIQIFDLDKTGLYAKMRLPEFVAGQLAEEKLILSDAEKLRGMKIEPFLGVKVTAVDRAGHKIRLEDDREFGYDKLVFATGANAFVPPVKGLDQVASYTLRTLDDARKIVAKAGEASPSALVIGGGLLGLEIAWALRQRGFAVTVAEFMNRLLPRQLNEAQSAVLLKKLAGLELDIRLNASLQSVEPGAAGQVKAQFSDGSECSCSLLLFSAGIRSQITLAQEAGLEIGRAIKVDHQLRTSDPDIYAAGDCAELDGVTPGLWMAARDQGMALGRILTGKQERFDSPVYSPILKIGGIQLKDICREAAGE
;
A
#
# COMPACT_ATOMS: atom_id res chain seq x y z
N MET A 1 -21.73 15.30 16.86
CA MET A 1 -21.72 14.14 15.95
C MET A 1 -20.54 13.25 16.28
N ARG A 2 -20.71 11.93 16.22
CA ARG A 2 -19.69 10.93 16.50
C ARG A 2 -19.29 10.22 15.20
N TYR A 3 -18.01 10.35 14.87
CA TYR A 3 -17.39 9.74 13.69
C TYR A 3 -16.52 8.56 14.14
N ILE A 4 -16.74 7.41 13.51
CA ILE A 4 -15.85 6.25 13.61
C ILE A 4 -15.12 6.09 12.29
N ILE A 5 -13.79 5.99 12.34
CA ILE A 5 -12.93 5.86 11.18
C ILE A 5 -12.14 4.55 11.30
N LEU A 6 -12.30 3.67 10.32
CA LEU A 6 -11.65 2.36 10.24
C LEU A 6 -10.39 2.45 9.39
N GLY A 7 -9.25 2.63 10.03
CA GLY A 7 -7.92 2.77 9.43
C GLY A 7 -7.29 4.11 9.78
N ALA A 8 -6.07 4.08 10.32
CA ALA A 8 -5.22 5.23 10.66
C ALA A 8 -4.15 5.55 9.60
N GLY A 9 -4.25 4.91 8.43
CA GLY A 9 -3.49 5.29 7.24
C GLY A 9 -3.86 6.68 6.71
N GLN A 10 -3.22 7.09 5.61
CA GLN A 10 -3.28 8.48 5.13
C GLN A 10 -4.71 9.02 4.92
N ALA A 11 -5.61 8.23 4.36
CA ALA A 11 -7.00 8.65 4.17
C ALA A 11 -7.71 8.89 5.51
N GLY A 12 -7.68 7.90 6.41
CA GLY A 12 -8.37 8.00 7.70
C GLY A 12 -7.82 9.09 8.60
N PHE A 13 -6.49 9.24 8.65
CA PHE A 13 -5.85 10.36 9.35
C PHE A 13 -6.30 11.72 8.80
N MET A 14 -6.27 11.90 7.47
CA MET A 14 -6.67 13.17 6.87
C MET A 14 -8.16 13.46 7.03
N THR A 15 -9.02 12.44 6.99
CA THR A 15 -10.44 12.57 7.31
C THR A 15 -10.62 13.05 8.76
N ALA A 16 -10.02 12.34 9.73
CA ALA A 16 -10.11 12.68 11.15
C ALA A 16 -9.62 14.10 11.43
N LYS A 17 -8.44 14.45 10.90
CA LYS A 17 -7.85 15.77 11.07
C LYS A 17 -8.75 16.86 10.47
N THR A 18 -9.26 16.64 9.25
CA THR A 18 -10.07 17.64 8.56
C THR A 18 -11.44 17.83 9.23
N ILE A 19 -12.05 16.77 9.75
CA ILE A 19 -13.25 16.89 10.59
C ILE A 19 -12.93 17.75 11.82
N ARG A 20 -11.84 17.45 12.55
CA ARG A 20 -11.46 18.21 13.74
C ARG A 20 -11.21 19.70 13.44
N ASP A 21 -10.54 20.00 12.34
CA ASP A 21 -10.25 21.38 11.93
C ASP A 21 -11.54 22.18 11.65
N ASN A 22 -12.61 21.51 11.17
CA ASN A 22 -13.88 22.15 10.79
C ASN A 22 -14.97 22.05 11.87
N ASP A 23 -14.88 21.08 12.78
CA ASP A 23 -15.80 20.81 13.89
C ASP A 23 -15.00 20.49 15.16
N PRO A 24 -14.71 21.52 16.00
CA PRO A 24 -13.95 21.38 17.24
C PRO A 24 -14.62 20.51 18.32
N GLU A 25 -15.93 20.23 18.19
CA GLU A 25 -16.72 19.49 19.18
C GLU A 25 -17.08 18.07 18.71
N ALA A 26 -16.74 17.71 17.47
CA ALA A 26 -16.91 16.35 16.95
C ALA A 26 -16.27 15.30 17.87
N GLY A 27 -16.98 14.20 18.14
CA GLY A 27 -16.38 13.01 18.73
C GLY A 27 -15.74 12.18 17.62
N ILE A 28 -14.43 11.96 17.65
CA ILE A 28 -13.71 11.27 16.57
C ILE A 28 -12.92 10.11 17.16
N GLN A 29 -13.22 8.89 16.71
CA GLN A 29 -12.53 7.68 17.10
C GLN A 29 -11.93 7.02 15.86
N ILE A 30 -10.66 6.61 15.94
CA ILE A 30 -9.95 5.94 14.85
C ILE A 30 -9.48 4.56 15.29
N PHE A 31 -9.81 3.55 14.49
CA PHE A 31 -9.52 2.14 14.77
C PHE A 31 -8.54 1.61 13.73
N ASP A 32 -7.43 1.01 14.14
CA ASP A 32 -6.49 0.38 13.21
C ASP A 32 -5.92 -0.92 13.82
N LEU A 33 -5.70 -1.90 12.95
CA LEU A 33 -4.99 -3.13 13.30
C LEU A 33 -3.49 -2.86 13.51
N ASP A 34 -2.93 -1.87 12.81
CA ASP A 34 -1.56 -1.43 13.02
C ASP A 34 -1.44 -0.63 14.32
N LYS A 35 -0.40 -0.93 15.12
CA LYS A 35 -0.16 -0.30 16.43
C LYS A 35 0.58 1.05 16.36
N THR A 36 1.12 1.40 15.19
CA THR A 36 2.02 2.55 15.02
C THR A 36 1.26 3.85 14.71
N GLY A 37 0.07 3.77 14.11
CA GLY A 37 -0.67 4.93 13.63
C GLY A 37 -0.26 5.32 12.21
N LEU A 38 -0.21 6.63 11.91
CA LEU A 38 0.18 7.10 10.58
C LEU A 38 1.70 7.12 10.44
N TYR A 39 2.21 6.41 9.42
CA TYR A 39 3.60 6.49 8.98
C TYR A 39 3.71 6.63 7.46
N ALA A 40 4.83 7.20 7.01
CA ALA A 40 5.16 7.48 5.62
C ALA A 40 5.47 6.18 4.84
N LYS A 41 4.42 5.40 4.53
CA LYS A 41 4.53 4.09 3.86
C LYS A 41 5.30 4.11 2.53
N MET A 42 5.24 5.22 1.80
CA MET A 42 6.00 5.42 0.55
C MET A 42 7.51 5.62 0.74
N ARG A 43 7.99 5.67 1.99
CA ARG A 43 9.40 5.78 2.37
C ARG A 43 9.94 4.50 3.01
N LEU A 44 9.14 3.43 3.08
CA LEU A 44 9.62 2.12 3.55
C LEU A 44 10.85 1.63 2.79
N PRO A 45 10.98 1.81 1.44
CA PRO A 45 12.23 1.47 0.76
C PRO A 45 13.46 2.21 1.30
N GLU A 46 13.34 3.47 1.74
CA GLU A 46 14.46 4.23 2.33
C GLU A 46 14.88 3.64 3.68
N PHE A 47 13.92 3.18 4.49
CA PHE A 47 14.21 2.44 5.73
C PHE A 47 14.85 1.08 5.44
N VAL A 48 14.33 0.34 4.46
CA VAL A 48 14.93 -0.91 4.02
C VAL A 48 16.36 -0.68 3.55
N ALA A 49 16.65 0.38 2.79
CA ALA A 49 18.00 0.73 2.36
C ALA A 49 18.95 1.15 3.50
N GLY A 50 18.43 1.38 4.72
CA GLY A 50 19.22 1.91 5.85
C GLY A 50 19.48 3.42 5.78
N GLN A 51 18.75 4.14 4.92
CA GLN A 51 18.93 5.59 4.70
C GLN A 51 18.02 6.44 5.57
N LEU A 52 16.99 5.84 6.15
CA LEU A 52 16.02 6.50 7.01
C LEU A 52 15.84 5.69 8.29
N ALA A 53 15.98 6.35 9.44
CA ALA A 53 15.67 5.73 10.72
C ALA A 53 14.16 5.49 10.85
N GLU A 54 13.76 4.43 11.55
CA GLU A 54 12.37 4.00 11.68
C GLU A 54 11.48 5.10 12.27
N GLU A 55 11.98 5.81 13.27
CA GLU A 55 11.25 6.86 13.99
C GLU A 55 10.90 8.03 13.06
N LYS A 56 11.70 8.24 12.00
CA LYS A 56 11.45 9.29 10.99
C LYS A 56 10.38 8.91 9.97
N LEU A 57 9.91 7.65 9.97
CA LEU A 57 8.73 7.25 9.21
C LEU A 57 7.43 7.66 9.91
N ILE A 58 7.41 7.70 11.23
CA ILE A 58 6.20 7.93 12.02
C ILE A 58 5.78 9.40 11.89
N LEU A 59 4.59 9.61 11.34
CA LEU A 59 4.02 10.95 11.13
C LEU A 59 3.03 11.32 12.23
N SER A 60 2.29 10.34 12.75
CA SER A 60 1.39 10.49 13.89
C SER A 60 1.17 9.18 14.61
N ASP A 61 1.63 9.12 15.85
CA ASP A 61 1.35 8.05 16.80
C ASP A 61 0.06 8.33 17.61
N ALA A 62 -0.21 7.47 18.59
CA ALA A 62 -1.35 7.60 19.50
C ALA A 62 -1.31 8.88 20.34
N GLU A 63 -0.14 9.35 20.78
CA GLU A 63 -0.03 10.57 21.60
C GLU A 63 -0.38 11.80 20.78
N LYS A 64 0.13 11.89 19.56
CA LYS A 64 -0.18 12.98 18.65
C LYS A 64 -1.66 12.99 18.25
N LEU A 65 -2.26 11.82 18.01
CA LEU A 65 -3.70 11.71 17.76
C LEU A 65 -4.53 12.24 18.94
N ARG A 66 -4.20 11.83 20.17
CA ARG A 66 -4.86 12.33 21.39
C ARG A 66 -4.68 13.84 21.57
N GLY A 67 -3.49 14.36 21.25
CA GLY A 67 -3.22 15.81 21.25
C GLY A 67 -4.10 16.59 20.27
N MET A 68 -4.55 15.96 19.19
CA MET A 68 -5.54 16.51 18.24
C MET A 68 -7.00 16.24 18.66
N LYS A 69 -7.23 15.74 19.88
CA LYS A 69 -8.54 15.30 20.37
C LYS A 69 -9.19 14.25 19.44
N ILE A 70 -8.38 13.36 18.88
CA ILE A 70 -8.83 12.17 18.15
C ILE A 70 -8.50 10.97 19.03
N GLU A 71 -9.49 10.15 19.36
CA GLU A 71 -9.32 8.99 20.24
C GLU A 71 -8.82 7.78 19.43
N PRO A 72 -7.59 7.28 19.68
CA PRO A 72 -7.03 6.20 18.90
C PRO A 72 -7.22 4.84 19.59
N PHE A 73 -7.74 3.88 18.83
CA PHE A 73 -7.76 2.45 19.13
C PHE A 73 -6.85 1.75 18.13
N LEU A 74 -5.56 1.66 18.46
CA LEU A 74 -4.53 1.05 17.61
C LEU A 74 -4.21 -0.37 18.08
N GLY A 75 -3.83 -1.24 17.15
CA GLY A 75 -3.57 -2.65 17.46
C GLY A 75 -4.84 -3.46 17.73
N VAL A 76 -6.00 -3.00 17.28
CA VAL A 76 -7.29 -3.68 17.48
C VAL A 76 -7.94 -4.04 16.15
N LYS A 77 -8.58 -5.20 16.10
CA LYS A 77 -9.33 -5.62 14.91
C LYS A 77 -10.82 -5.32 15.05
N VAL A 78 -11.38 -4.59 14.08
CA VAL A 78 -12.83 -4.51 13.87
C VAL A 78 -13.29 -5.73 13.11
N THR A 79 -14.27 -6.46 13.64
CA THR A 79 -14.72 -7.76 13.13
C THR A 79 -16.11 -7.71 12.51
N ALA A 80 -16.93 -6.72 12.84
CA ALA A 80 -18.26 -6.56 12.25
C ALA A 80 -18.70 -5.10 12.22
N VAL A 81 -19.60 -4.79 11.28
CA VAL A 81 -20.36 -3.54 11.22
C VAL A 81 -21.84 -3.91 11.23
N ASP A 82 -22.54 -3.49 12.28
CA ASP A 82 -24.00 -3.50 12.35
C ASP A 82 -24.51 -2.17 11.80
N ARG A 83 -25.06 -2.23 10.58
CA ARG A 83 -25.62 -1.06 9.89
C ARG A 83 -26.93 -0.61 10.50
N ALA A 84 -27.80 -1.55 10.85
CA ALA A 84 -29.12 -1.23 11.39
C ALA A 84 -29.01 -0.64 12.81
N GLY A 85 -28.08 -1.15 13.61
CA GLY A 85 -27.79 -0.64 14.95
C GLY A 85 -26.80 0.52 15.01
N HIS A 86 -26.20 0.91 13.87
CA HIS A 86 -25.16 1.94 13.77
C HIS A 86 -23.96 1.68 14.70
N LYS A 87 -23.42 0.46 14.66
CA LYS A 87 -22.30 0.04 15.53
C LYS A 87 -21.21 -0.71 14.78
N ILE A 88 -20.00 -0.64 15.31
CA ILE A 88 -18.92 -1.57 15.00
C ILE A 88 -18.68 -2.50 16.18
N ARG A 89 -18.15 -3.69 15.92
CA ARG A 89 -17.71 -4.63 16.95
C ARG A 89 -16.24 -4.98 16.78
N LEU A 90 -15.51 -5.05 17.88
CA LEU A 90 -14.10 -5.46 17.92
C LEU A 90 -13.96 -6.98 18.09
N GLU A 91 -12.73 -7.48 17.98
CA GLU A 91 -12.42 -8.90 18.24
C GLU A 91 -12.61 -9.33 19.70
N ASP A 92 -12.62 -8.37 20.64
CA ASP A 92 -12.89 -8.60 22.06
C ASP A 92 -14.36 -8.32 22.43
N ASP A 93 -15.25 -8.35 21.43
CA ASP A 93 -16.70 -8.12 21.52
C ASP A 93 -17.14 -6.73 22.03
N ARG A 94 -16.22 -5.80 22.26
CA ARG A 94 -16.61 -4.40 22.55
C ARG A 94 -17.31 -3.79 21.34
N GLU A 95 -18.37 -3.04 21.61
CA GLU A 95 -19.16 -2.33 20.60
C GLU A 95 -18.99 -0.81 20.71
N PHE A 96 -18.98 -0.15 19.56
CA PHE A 96 -18.90 1.31 19.47
C PHE A 96 -19.96 1.82 18.48
N GLY A 97 -20.87 2.66 18.97
CA GLY A 97 -21.88 3.30 18.12
C GLY A 97 -21.35 4.52 17.38
N TYR A 98 -21.84 4.78 16.17
CA TYR A 98 -21.47 5.91 15.33
C TYR A 98 -22.68 6.69 14.80
N ASP A 99 -22.51 7.98 14.52
CA ASP A 99 -23.44 8.72 13.66
C ASP A 99 -23.00 8.63 12.19
N LYS A 100 -21.67 8.58 11.95
CA LYS A 100 -21.07 8.40 10.63
C LYS A 100 -19.90 7.43 10.72
N LEU A 101 -19.85 6.46 9.80
CA LEU A 101 -18.78 5.47 9.70
C LEU A 101 -17.95 5.70 8.44
N VAL A 102 -16.62 5.64 8.56
CA VAL A 102 -15.69 5.78 7.44
C VAL A 102 -14.82 4.55 7.32
N PHE A 103 -14.89 3.86 6.18
CA PHE A 103 -13.90 2.87 5.78
C PHE A 103 -12.68 3.58 5.19
N ALA A 104 -11.54 3.47 5.86
CA ALA A 104 -10.23 3.91 5.41
C ALA A 104 -9.20 2.77 5.51
N THR A 105 -9.67 1.53 5.31
CA THR A 105 -8.96 0.27 5.58
C THR A 105 -7.84 -0.02 4.58
N GLY A 106 -7.76 0.76 3.50
CA GLY A 106 -6.71 0.66 2.51
C GLY A 106 -6.74 -0.64 1.71
N ALA A 107 -5.57 -1.27 1.58
CA ALA A 107 -5.34 -2.41 0.69
C ALA A 107 -4.16 -3.25 1.17
N ASN A 108 -4.17 -4.54 0.81
CA ASN A 108 -3.11 -5.51 1.09
C ASN A 108 -2.24 -5.75 -0.14
N ALA A 109 -1.00 -6.18 0.08
CA ALA A 109 -0.15 -6.68 -1.01
C ALA A 109 -0.81 -7.91 -1.65
N PHE A 110 -0.72 -8.00 -2.97
CA PHE A 110 -1.16 -9.17 -3.71
C PHE A 110 0.00 -10.13 -3.94
N VAL A 111 -0.19 -11.38 -3.54
CA VAL A 111 0.73 -12.49 -3.83
C VAL A 111 0.03 -13.43 -4.82
N PRO A 112 0.55 -13.61 -6.04
CA PRO A 112 -0.02 -14.54 -7.00
C PRO A 112 0.15 -15.99 -6.53
N PRO A 113 -0.76 -16.91 -6.93
CA PRO A 113 -0.58 -18.33 -6.64
C PRO A 113 0.68 -18.85 -7.34
N VAL A 114 1.57 -19.49 -6.59
CA VAL A 114 2.81 -20.11 -7.07
C VAL A 114 2.93 -21.49 -6.43
N LYS A 115 3.28 -22.52 -7.22
CA LYS A 115 3.43 -23.88 -6.71
C LYS A 115 4.58 -23.95 -5.70
N GLY A 116 4.33 -24.55 -4.52
CA GLY A 116 5.32 -24.74 -3.46
C GLY A 116 5.58 -23.50 -2.59
N LEU A 117 4.82 -22.41 -2.79
CA LEU A 117 4.99 -21.18 -2.02
C LEU A 117 4.74 -21.37 -0.52
N ASP A 118 3.89 -22.32 -0.15
CA ASP A 118 3.61 -22.75 1.22
C ASP A 118 4.79 -23.46 1.91
N GLN A 119 5.79 -23.89 1.14
CA GLN A 119 6.97 -24.61 1.64
C GLN A 119 8.17 -23.69 1.91
N VAL A 120 8.07 -22.40 1.55
CA VAL A 120 9.18 -21.45 1.64
C VAL A 120 8.75 -20.15 2.30
N ALA A 121 9.72 -19.43 2.88
CA ALA A 121 9.48 -18.07 3.34
C ALA A 121 9.34 -17.12 2.13
N SER A 122 8.30 -16.28 2.15
CA SER A 122 8.13 -15.21 1.18
C SER A 122 7.70 -13.91 1.88
N TYR A 123 8.06 -12.79 1.26
CA TYR A 123 7.90 -11.47 1.82
C TYR A 123 7.09 -10.57 0.88
N THR A 124 6.46 -9.55 1.44
CA THR A 124 5.91 -8.42 0.69
C THR A 124 6.42 -7.15 1.36
N LEU A 125 6.12 -5.97 0.80
CA LEU A 125 6.38 -4.70 1.48
C LEU A 125 5.13 -3.82 1.46
N ARG A 126 4.30 -3.90 2.51
CA ARG A 126 3.11 -3.05 2.66
C ARG A 126 3.03 -2.35 4.01
N THR A 127 3.61 -2.95 5.04
CA THR A 127 3.57 -2.44 6.42
C THR A 127 4.98 -2.17 6.94
N LEU A 128 5.08 -1.44 8.05
CA LEU A 128 6.36 -1.27 8.74
C LEU A 128 6.90 -2.61 9.25
N ASP A 129 6.02 -3.52 9.68
CA ASP A 129 6.41 -4.86 10.12
C ASP A 129 7.04 -5.70 8.98
N ASP A 130 6.50 -5.60 7.77
CA ASP A 130 7.10 -6.19 6.58
C ASP A 130 8.53 -5.67 6.35
N ALA A 131 8.71 -4.35 6.45
CA ALA A 131 10.01 -3.72 6.27
C ALA A 131 11.02 -4.19 7.31
N ARG A 132 10.62 -4.33 8.58
CA ARG A 132 11.46 -4.88 9.66
C ARG A 132 11.88 -6.32 9.36
N LYS A 133 10.94 -7.16 8.89
CA LYS A 133 11.23 -8.56 8.50
C LYS A 133 12.24 -8.64 7.35
N ILE A 134 12.12 -7.76 6.35
CA ILE A 134 13.07 -7.67 5.24
C ILE A 134 14.45 -7.20 5.73
N VAL A 135 14.49 -6.17 6.57
CA VAL A 135 15.73 -5.64 7.16
C VAL A 135 16.47 -6.72 7.97
N ALA A 136 15.76 -7.56 8.71
CA ALA A 136 16.35 -8.66 9.47
C ALA A 136 17.10 -9.68 8.57
N LYS A 137 16.69 -9.83 7.31
CA LYS A 137 17.37 -10.69 6.32
C LYS A 137 18.70 -10.15 5.82
N ALA A 138 18.95 -8.85 5.97
CA ALA A 138 20.20 -8.23 5.58
C ALA A 138 21.41 -8.64 6.46
N GLY A 139 21.17 -9.25 7.62
CA GLY A 139 22.23 -9.72 8.52
C GLY A 139 22.85 -11.06 8.11
N GLU A 140 22.33 -11.72 7.07
CA GLU A 140 22.83 -13.01 6.57
C GLU A 140 24.08 -12.84 5.70
N ALA A 141 24.95 -13.85 5.64
CA ALA A 141 26.17 -13.80 4.83
C ALA A 141 25.82 -13.89 3.32
N SER A 142 26.31 -12.93 2.52
CA SER A 142 26.08 -12.83 1.06
C SER A 142 24.58 -12.86 0.67
N PRO A 143 23.78 -11.89 1.12
CA PRO A 143 22.34 -11.93 0.93
C PRO A 143 21.96 -11.73 -0.54
N SER A 144 20.94 -12.46 -1.01
CA SER A 144 20.41 -12.33 -2.38
C SER A 144 18.89 -12.28 -2.39
N ALA A 145 18.33 -11.45 -3.26
CA ALA A 145 16.90 -11.22 -3.35
C ALA A 145 16.36 -11.49 -4.75
N LEU A 146 15.26 -12.24 -4.81
CA LEU A 146 14.41 -12.32 -5.98
C LEU A 146 13.17 -11.46 -5.74
N VAL A 147 13.02 -10.38 -6.50
CA VAL A 147 11.85 -9.49 -6.47
C VAL A 147 10.93 -9.83 -7.63
N ILE A 148 9.72 -10.29 -7.33
CA ILE A 148 8.68 -10.60 -8.31
C ILE A 148 7.84 -9.34 -8.57
N GLY A 149 7.96 -8.78 -9.77
CA GLY A 149 7.25 -7.60 -10.26
C GLY A 149 8.16 -6.40 -10.51
N GLY A 150 8.18 -5.91 -11.76
CA GLY A 150 8.90 -4.73 -12.25
C GLY A 150 8.05 -3.45 -12.23
N GLY A 151 7.13 -3.35 -11.27
CA GLY A 151 6.33 -2.15 -10.98
C GLY A 151 7.11 -1.10 -10.17
N LEU A 152 6.47 0.04 -9.85
CA LEU A 152 7.10 1.15 -9.09
C LEU A 152 7.76 0.65 -7.80
N LEU A 153 6.97 0.03 -6.92
CA LEU A 153 7.47 -0.49 -5.65
C LEU A 153 8.49 -1.61 -5.84
N GLY A 154 8.31 -2.47 -6.84
CA GLY A 154 9.22 -3.59 -7.11
C GLY A 154 10.62 -3.12 -7.49
N LEU A 155 10.71 -2.11 -8.36
CA LEU A 155 11.98 -1.50 -8.70
C LEU A 155 12.57 -0.69 -7.53
N GLU A 156 11.75 0.05 -6.77
CA GLU A 156 12.21 0.83 -5.62
C GLU A 156 12.78 -0.07 -4.51
N ILE A 157 12.12 -1.19 -4.20
CA ILE A 157 12.60 -2.13 -3.20
C ILE A 157 13.82 -2.91 -3.69
N ALA A 158 13.88 -3.26 -4.97
CA ALA A 158 15.07 -3.88 -5.57
C ALA A 158 16.29 -2.97 -5.42
N TRP A 159 16.13 -1.68 -5.71
CA TRP A 159 17.19 -0.69 -5.52
C TRP A 159 17.56 -0.49 -4.04
N ALA A 160 16.58 -0.48 -3.13
CA ALA A 160 16.84 -0.41 -1.70
C ALA A 160 17.63 -1.62 -1.18
N LEU A 161 17.28 -2.83 -1.62
CA LEU A 161 17.98 -4.07 -1.29
C LEU A 161 19.40 -4.08 -1.85
N ARG A 162 19.60 -3.62 -3.09
CA ARG A 162 20.92 -3.48 -3.70
C ARG A 162 21.83 -2.56 -2.88
N GLN A 163 21.32 -1.40 -2.47
CA GLN A 163 22.05 -0.46 -1.61
C GLN A 163 22.38 -1.05 -0.22
N ARG A 164 21.56 -1.99 0.24
CA ARG A 164 21.81 -2.76 1.47
C ARG A 164 22.78 -3.94 1.29
N GLY A 165 23.36 -4.10 0.10
CA GLY A 165 24.37 -5.12 -0.18
C GLY A 165 23.83 -6.43 -0.72
N PHE A 166 22.53 -6.53 -1.05
CA PHE A 166 21.98 -7.73 -1.69
C PHE A 166 22.46 -7.82 -3.14
N ALA A 167 22.67 -9.05 -3.62
CA ALA A 167 22.58 -9.36 -5.04
C ALA A 167 21.09 -9.46 -5.41
N VAL A 168 20.61 -8.69 -6.38
CA VAL A 168 19.16 -8.55 -6.63
C VAL A 168 18.80 -8.92 -8.06
N THR A 169 17.90 -9.88 -8.20
CA THR A 169 17.18 -10.17 -9.45
C THR A 169 15.76 -9.64 -9.37
N VAL A 170 15.33 -8.89 -10.37
CA VAL A 170 13.93 -8.49 -10.57
C VAL A 170 13.35 -9.32 -11.71
N ALA A 171 12.30 -10.09 -11.43
CA ALA A 171 11.55 -10.84 -12.43
C ALA A 171 10.22 -10.14 -12.74
N GLU A 172 10.05 -9.69 -13.97
CA GLU A 172 8.81 -9.12 -14.48
C GLU A 172 8.18 -10.09 -15.48
N PHE A 173 6.90 -10.41 -15.26
CA PHE A 173 6.13 -11.30 -16.12
C PHE A 173 5.93 -10.71 -17.52
N MET A 174 5.75 -9.40 -17.62
CA MET A 174 5.56 -8.69 -18.87
C MET A 174 6.88 -8.50 -19.64
N ASN A 175 6.75 -8.15 -20.92
CA ASN A 175 7.87 -7.82 -21.78
C ASN A 175 8.48 -6.42 -21.52
N ARG A 176 8.01 -5.70 -20.49
CA ARG A 176 8.44 -4.33 -20.17
C ARG A 176 8.23 -3.98 -18.70
N LEU A 177 9.00 -3.02 -18.21
CA LEU A 177 8.89 -2.45 -16.86
C LEU A 177 7.78 -1.40 -16.80
N LEU A 178 7.24 -1.17 -15.61
CA LEU A 178 6.19 -0.17 -15.34
C LEU A 178 5.05 -0.18 -16.38
N PRO A 179 4.46 -1.35 -16.72
CA PRO A 179 3.55 -1.47 -17.86
C PRO A 179 2.25 -0.65 -17.73
N ARG A 180 1.94 -0.16 -16.53
CA ARG A 180 0.81 0.75 -16.24
C ARG A 180 1.14 2.23 -16.43
N GLN A 181 2.42 2.60 -16.41
CA GLN A 181 2.88 3.98 -16.48
C GLN A 181 3.57 4.31 -17.80
N LEU A 182 4.27 3.33 -18.39
CA LEU A 182 5.13 3.54 -19.55
C LEU A 182 4.68 2.68 -20.74
N ASN A 183 4.82 3.26 -21.94
CA ASN A 183 4.79 2.51 -23.18
C ASN A 183 6.12 1.76 -23.41
N GLU A 184 6.20 1.00 -24.50
CA GLU A 184 7.37 0.16 -24.81
C GLU A 184 8.66 0.97 -24.97
N ALA A 185 8.63 2.05 -25.75
CA ALA A 185 9.80 2.91 -25.98
C ALA A 185 10.30 3.55 -24.68
N GLN A 186 9.40 4.06 -23.86
CA GLN A 186 9.71 4.65 -22.55
C GLN A 186 10.29 3.61 -21.59
N SER A 187 9.72 2.40 -21.56
CA SER A 187 10.26 1.33 -20.72
C SER A 187 11.65 0.88 -21.17
N ALA A 188 11.95 0.92 -22.48
CA ALA A 188 13.28 0.58 -22.98
C ALA A 188 14.34 1.61 -22.53
N VAL A 189 13.99 2.90 -22.52
CA VAL A 189 14.83 3.97 -21.94
C VAL A 189 15.06 3.71 -20.45
N LEU A 190 14.01 3.38 -19.69
CA LEU A 190 14.14 3.06 -18.28
C LEU A 190 15.08 1.87 -18.05
N LEU A 191 14.92 0.78 -18.80
CA LEU A 191 15.76 -0.40 -18.69
C LEU A 191 17.24 -0.07 -18.90
N LYS A 192 17.57 0.76 -19.90
CA LYS A 192 18.95 1.24 -20.14
C LYS A 192 19.50 2.02 -18.95
N LYS A 193 18.70 2.92 -18.34
CA LYS A 193 19.14 3.67 -17.16
C LYS A 193 19.35 2.79 -15.94
N LEU A 194 18.55 1.72 -15.79
CA LEU A 194 18.70 0.78 -14.68
C LEU A 194 19.91 -0.16 -14.82
N ALA A 195 20.45 -0.35 -16.04
CA ALA A 195 21.62 -1.20 -16.27
C ALA A 195 22.86 -0.77 -15.46
N GLY A 196 22.98 0.53 -15.14
CA GLY A 196 24.07 1.07 -14.29
C GLY A 196 23.88 0.84 -12.79
N LEU A 197 22.77 0.23 -12.36
CA LEU A 197 22.42 0.06 -10.94
C LEU A 197 22.70 -1.36 -10.41
N GLU A 198 23.37 -2.20 -11.20
CA GLU A 198 23.75 -3.57 -10.80
C GLU A 198 22.56 -4.43 -10.33
N LEU A 199 21.40 -4.25 -10.98
CA LEU A 199 20.22 -5.08 -10.83
C LEU A 199 20.15 -6.08 -11.99
N ASP A 200 19.93 -7.36 -11.70
CA ASP A 200 19.63 -8.37 -12.73
C ASP A 200 18.13 -8.30 -13.07
N ILE A 201 17.78 -7.63 -14.18
CA ILE A 201 16.36 -7.46 -14.58
C ILE A 201 16.02 -8.49 -15.66
N ARG A 202 15.05 -9.36 -15.35
CA ARG A 202 14.52 -10.39 -16.24
C ARG A 202 13.09 -10.05 -16.63
N LEU A 203 12.89 -9.74 -17.91
CA LEU A 203 11.57 -9.55 -18.51
C LEU A 203 11.05 -10.88 -19.07
N ASN A 204 9.74 -11.00 -19.27
CA ASN A 204 9.09 -12.26 -19.67
C ASN A 204 9.38 -13.42 -18.70
N ALA A 205 9.67 -13.12 -17.44
CA ALA A 205 10.07 -14.09 -16.43
C ALA A 205 8.88 -14.41 -15.51
N SER A 206 8.10 -15.44 -15.86
CA SER A 206 6.99 -15.90 -15.02
C SER A 206 7.47 -16.95 -14.02
N LEU A 207 7.41 -16.65 -12.73
CA LEU A 207 7.68 -17.63 -11.67
C LEU A 207 6.60 -18.73 -11.68
N GLN A 208 7.01 -19.98 -11.84
CA GLN A 208 6.10 -21.14 -11.91
C GLN A 208 6.04 -21.92 -10.60
N SER A 209 7.21 -22.17 -10.00
CA SER A 209 7.32 -22.89 -8.75
C SER A 209 8.50 -22.43 -7.91
N VAL A 210 8.38 -22.68 -6.62
CA VAL A 210 9.45 -22.49 -5.64
C VAL A 210 9.58 -23.74 -4.78
N GLU A 211 10.80 -24.03 -4.34
CA GLU A 211 11.11 -25.14 -3.44
C GLU A 211 12.20 -24.72 -2.43
N PRO A 212 12.27 -25.37 -1.25
CA PRO A 212 13.37 -25.19 -0.33
C PRO A 212 14.71 -25.55 -0.99
N GLY A 213 15.67 -24.64 -0.95
CA GLY A 213 17.03 -24.81 -1.43
C GLY A 213 18.04 -25.07 -0.30
N ALA A 214 19.31 -25.17 -0.67
CA ALA A 214 20.39 -25.35 0.29
C ALA A 214 20.53 -24.14 1.24
N ALA A 215 20.96 -24.40 2.48
CA ALA A 215 21.22 -23.37 3.50
C ALA A 215 20.05 -22.39 3.73
N GLY A 216 18.80 -22.86 3.57
CA GLY A 216 17.60 -22.04 3.78
C GLY A 216 17.28 -21.07 2.64
N GLN A 217 17.95 -21.18 1.50
CA GLN A 217 17.58 -20.44 0.29
C GLN A 217 16.27 -20.95 -0.30
N VAL A 218 15.67 -20.14 -1.17
CA VAL A 218 14.55 -20.51 -2.02
C VAL A 218 15.07 -20.74 -3.42
N LYS A 219 14.79 -21.91 -3.99
CA LYS A 219 15.02 -22.20 -5.41
C LYS A 219 13.75 -21.90 -6.19
N ALA A 220 13.86 -21.04 -7.19
CA ALA A 220 12.77 -20.58 -8.03
C ALA A 220 12.95 -21.07 -9.46
N GLN A 221 11.86 -21.53 -10.08
CA GLN A 221 11.82 -21.97 -11.47
C GLN A 221 10.86 -21.09 -12.27
N PHE A 222 11.33 -20.63 -13.43
CA PHE A 222 10.56 -19.77 -14.34
C PHE A 222 9.97 -20.55 -15.52
N SER A 223 9.03 -19.93 -16.23
CA SER A 223 8.32 -20.52 -17.37
C SER A 223 9.21 -20.85 -18.56
N ASP A 224 10.37 -20.21 -18.70
CA ASP A 224 11.36 -20.49 -19.74
C ASP A 224 12.29 -21.65 -19.38
N GLY A 225 12.08 -22.29 -18.22
CA GLY A 225 12.92 -23.36 -17.69
C GLY A 225 14.16 -22.88 -16.95
N SER A 226 14.43 -21.56 -16.90
CA SER A 226 15.51 -21.01 -16.10
C SER A 226 15.24 -21.14 -14.61
N GLU A 227 16.31 -21.18 -13.81
CA GLU A 227 16.24 -21.27 -12.36
C GLU A 227 17.07 -20.15 -11.72
N CYS A 228 16.71 -19.76 -10.49
CA CYS A 228 17.56 -18.95 -9.63
C CYS A 228 17.38 -19.32 -8.16
N SER A 229 18.42 -19.10 -7.35
CA SER A 229 18.35 -19.25 -5.90
C SER A 229 18.46 -17.89 -5.21
N CYS A 230 17.70 -17.68 -4.14
CA CYS A 230 17.73 -16.43 -3.37
C CYS A 230 17.57 -16.70 -1.86
N SER A 231 18.09 -15.82 -1.00
CA SER A 231 17.79 -15.86 0.44
C SER A 231 16.53 -15.07 0.83
N LEU A 232 16.08 -14.17 -0.05
CA LEU A 232 14.86 -13.38 0.11
C LEU A 232 13.99 -13.45 -1.16
N LEU A 233 12.85 -14.14 -1.08
CA LEU A 233 11.80 -14.07 -2.09
C LEU A 233 10.80 -12.97 -1.72
N LEU A 234 10.71 -11.91 -2.53
CA LEU A 234 9.83 -10.76 -2.29
C LEU A 234 8.83 -10.57 -3.43
N PHE A 235 7.54 -10.47 -3.09
CA PHE A 235 6.47 -10.18 -4.04
C PHE A 235 6.07 -8.71 -4.04
N SER A 236 6.03 -8.13 -5.24
CA SER A 236 5.59 -6.77 -5.55
C SER A 236 4.66 -6.79 -6.78
N ALA A 237 3.64 -7.65 -6.73
CA ALA A 237 2.72 -7.91 -7.85
C ALA A 237 1.44 -7.03 -7.83
N GLY A 238 1.46 -5.93 -7.08
CA GLY A 238 0.33 -5.02 -6.90
C GLY A 238 -0.37 -5.19 -5.56
N ILE A 239 -1.55 -4.56 -5.43
CA ILE A 239 -2.35 -4.53 -4.21
C ILE A 239 -3.81 -4.91 -4.49
N ARG A 240 -4.52 -5.35 -3.46
CA ARG A 240 -5.97 -5.58 -3.47
C ARG A 240 -6.63 -4.79 -2.34
N SER A 241 -7.69 -4.06 -2.67
CA SER A 241 -8.49 -3.27 -1.73
C SER A 241 -9.05 -4.14 -0.60
N GLN A 242 -9.03 -3.63 0.63
CA GLN A 242 -9.53 -4.34 1.80
C GLN A 242 -11.05 -4.18 1.92
N ILE A 243 -11.79 -5.09 1.29
CA ILE A 243 -13.26 -5.01 1.14
C ILE A 243 -14.05 -5.94 2.07
N THR A 244 -13.42 -6.94 2.68
CA THR A 244 -14.11 -8.03 3.40
C THR A 244 -15.14 -7.53 4.42
N LEU A 245 -14.74 -6.62 5.32
CA LEU A 245 -15.63 -6.09 6.36
C LEU A 245 -16.83 -5.31 5.76
N ALA A 246 -16.61 -4.54 4.70
CA ALA A 246 -17.68 -3.81 4.02
C ALA A 246 -18.64 -4.74 3.27
N GLN A 247 -18.09 -5.79 2.65
CA GLN A 247 -18.87 -6.82 1.96
C GLN A 247 -19.73 -7.61 2.94
N GLU A 248 -19.17 -8.03 4.08
CA GLU A 248 -19.90 -8.72 5.15
C GLU A 248 -20.98 -7.84 5.78
N ALA A 249 -20.76 -6.52 5.82
CA ALA A 249 -21.79 -5.53 6.17
C ALA A 249 -22.86 -5.34 5.08
N GLY A 250 -22.75 -6.01 3.93
CA GLY A 250 -23.73 -5.90 2.84
C GLY A 250 -23.69 -4.56 2.09
N LEU A 251 -22.54 -3.87 2.09
CA LEU A 251 -22.34 -2.70 1.23
C LEU A 251 -22.10 -3.12 -0.21
N GLU A 252 -22.41 -2.24 -1.16
CA GLU A 252 -22.11 -2.50 -2.57
C GLU A 252 -20.60 -2.51 -2.85
N ILE A 253 -20.15 -3.61 -3.44
CA ILE A 253 -18.75 -3.84 -3.81
C ILE A 253 -18.66 -4.02 -5.33
N GLY A 254 -17.65 -3.41 -5.95
CA GLY A 254 -17.20 -3.75 -7.31
C GLY A 254 -15.75 -4.22 -7.24
N ARG A 255 -14.80 -3.42 -7.71
CA ARG A 255 -13.37 -3.72 -7.51
C ARG A 255 -12.91 -3.38 -6.09
N ALA A 256 -13.61 -2.45 -5.45
CA ALA A 256 -13.40 -1.98 -4.09
C ALA A 256 -14.77 -1.60 -3.48
N ILE A 257 -14.80 -0.88 -2.36
CA ILE A 257 -16.06 -0.36 -1.82
C ILE A 257 -16.55 0.74 -2.77
N LYS A 258 -17.74 0.56 -3.37
CA LYS A 258 -18.29 1.57 -4.29
C LYS A 258 -18.67 2.82 -3.53
N VAL A 259 -18.25 3.97 -4.04
CA VAL A 259 -18.68 5.27 -3.53
C VAL A 259 -19.14 6.21 -4.64
N ASP A 260 -20.05 7.11 -4.29
CA ASP A 260 -20.42 8.25 -5.11
C ASP A 260 -19.41 9.42 -4.98
N HIS A 261 -19.67 10.54 -5.66
CA HIS A 261 -18.83 11.73 -5.56
C HIS A 261 -18.87 12.41 -4.19
N GLN A 262 -19.75 12.02 -3.26
CA GLN A 262 -19.68 12.45 -1.86
C GLN A 262 -18.80 11.49 -1.03
N LEU A 263 -18.13 10.53 -1.67
CA LEU A 263 -17.39 9.42 -1.06
C LEU A 263 -18.28 8.55 -0.16
N ARG A 264 -19.60 8.58 -0.42
CA ARG A 264 -20.63 7.84 0.32
C ARG A 264 -20.88 6.51 -0.35
N THR A 265 -21.05 5.47 0.47
CA THR A 265 -21.34 4.11 0.00
C THR A 265 -22.83 3.96 -0.37
N SER A 266 -23.28 2.72 -0.60
CA SER A 266 -24.71 2.39 -0.73
C SER A 266 -25.54 2.66 0.53
N ASP A 267 -24.89 3.00 1.65
CA ASP A 267 -25.53 3.38 2.91
C ASP A 267 -25.31 4.89 3.19
N PRO A 268 -26.36 5.65 3.56
CA PRO A 268 -26.27 7.10 3.71
C PRO A 268 -25.35 7.57 4.84
N ASP A 269 -25.08 6.71 5.81
CA ASP A 269 -24.28 7.02 7.00
C ASP A 269 -22.89 6.39 6.97
N ILE A 270 -22.55 5.70 5.87
CA ILE A 270 -21.27 5.02 5.69
C ILE A 270 -20.55 5.53 4.44
N TYR A 271 -19.27 5.83 4.62
CA TYR A 271 -18.39 6.45 3.63
C TYR A 271 -17.13 5.60 3.47
N ALA A 272 -16.42 5.77 2.35
CA ALA A 272 -15.11 5.13 2.17
C ALA A 272 -14.12 6.06 1.46
N ALA A 273 -12.84 5.96 1.84
CA ALA A 273 -11.75 6.75 1.25
C ALA A 273 -10.41 6.00 1.24
N GLY A 274 -9.53 6.38 0.32
CA GLY A 274 -8.23 5.76 0.10
C GLY A 274 -8.32 4.48 -0.73
N ASP A 275 -7.31 3.61 -0.59
CA ASP A 275 -7.17 2.42 -1.45
C ASP A 275 -8.32 1.40 -1.30
N CYS A 276 -9.20 1.55 -0.29
CA CYS A 276 -10.37 0.68 -0.08
C CYS A 276 -11.62 1.13 -0.85
N ALA A 277 -11.63 2.34 -1.42
CA ALA A 277 -12.77 2.93 -2.12
C ALA A 277 -12.55 2.99 -3.63
N GLU A 278 -13.59 2.71 -4.41
CA GLU A 278 -13.62 2.97 -5.84
C GLU A 278 -14.63 4.08 -6.15
N LEU A 279 -14.16 5.08 -6.89
CA LEU A 279 -14.98 6.14 -7.48
C LEU A 279 -14.96 5.94 -9.00
N ASP A 280 -16.12 5.82 -9.63
CA ASP A 280 -16.25 5.57 -11.08
C ASP A 280 -15.44 4.35 -11.57
N GLY A 281 -15.33 3.31 -10.74
CA GLY A 281 -14.55 2.09 -11.04
C GLY A 281 -13.03 2.24 -10.92
N VAL A 282 -12.54 3.39 -10.42
CA VAL A 282 -11.11 3.69 -10.30
C VAL A 282 -10.64 3.60 -8.85
N THR A 283 -9.55 2.85 -8.65
CA THR A 283 -8.78 2.81 -7.40
C THR A 283 -7.35 3.32 -7.68
N PRO A 284 -7.00 4.56 -7.33
CA PRO A 284 -5.70 5.12 -7.71
C PRO A 284 -4.51 4.36 -7.11
N GLY A 285 -4.62 3.87 -5.87
CA GLY A 285 -3.54 3.15 -5.19
C GLY A 285 -2.33 4.04 -4.86
N LEU A 286 -2.56 5.34 -4.65
CA LEU A 286 -1.53 6.35 -4.46
C LEU A 286 -1.72 7.11 -3.15
N TRP A 287 -0.62 7.38 -2.46
CA TRP A 287 -0.64 8.13 -1.19
C TRP A 287 -1.31 9.51 -1.31
N MET A 288 -1.02 10.25 -2.39
CA MET A 288 -1.61 11.57 -2.62
C MET A 288 -3.12 11.47 -2.86
N ALA A 289 -3.58 10.44 -3.58
CA ALA A 289 -5.01 10.20 -3.77
C ALA A 289 -5.71 9.90 -2.45
N ALA A 290 -5.11 9.05 -1.60
CA ALA A 290 -5.64 8.78 -0.27
C ALA A 290 -5.70 10.05 0.60
N ARG A 291 -4.67 10.91 0.53
CA ARG A 291 -4.67 12.21 1.22
C ARG A 291 -5.83 13.09 0.75
N ASP A 292 -5.96 13.28 -0.55
CA ASP A 292 -6.92 14.22 -1.12
C ASP A 292 -8.36 13.74 -0.89
N GLN A 293 -8.62 12.42 -1.03
CA GLN A 293 -9.89 11.81 -0.66
C GLN A 293 -10.21 11.99 0.82
N GLY A 294 -9.24 11.75 1.72
CA GLY A 294 -9.46 11.94 3.16
C GLY A 294 -9.78 13.40 3.53
N MET A 295 -9.05 14.35 2.93
CA MET A 295 -9.33 15.78 3.10
C MET A 295 -10.73 16.15 2.59
N ALA A 296 -11.08 15.69 1.38
CA ALA A 296 -12.39 15.97 0.81
C ALA A 296 -13.51 15.35 1.64
N LEU A 297 -13.37 14.08 2.07
CA LEU A 297 -14.35 13.41 2.90
C LEU A 297 -14.57 14.14 4.23
N GLY A 298 -13.50 14.58 4.89
CA GLY A 298 -13.64 15.37 6.12
C GLY A 298 -14.39 16.68 5.92
N ARG A 299 -14.20 17.37 4.78
CA ARG A 299 -14.97 18.57 4.41
C ARG A 299 -16.42 18.25 4.06
N ILE A 300 -16.68 17.15 3.36
CA ILE A 300 -18.02 16.69 3.01
C ILE A 300 -18.83 16.39 4.28
N LEU A 301 -18.25 15.61 5.20
CA LEU A 301 -18.89 15.25 6.47
C LEU A 301 -19.19 16.46 7.38
N THR A 302 -18.45 17.56 7.20
CA THR A 302 -18.62 18.81 7.96
C THR A 302 -19.35 19.91 7.16
N GLY A 303 -19.92 19.58 6.00
CA GLY A 303 -20.70 20.51 5.16
C GLY A 303 -19.86 21.63 4.53
N LYS A 304 -18.54 21.48 4.42
CA LYS A 304 -17.61 22.45 3.82
C LYS A 304 -17.30 22.18 2.35
N GLN A 305 -17.76 21.05 1.81
CA GLN A 305 -17.57 20.66 0.42
C GLN A 305 -18.73 19.74 0.00
N GLU A 306 -19.24 19.88 -1.22
CA GLU A 306 -20.38 19.09 -1.68
C GLU A 306 -19.98 17.74 -2.28
N ARG A 307 -18.88 17.72 -3.05
CA ARG A 307 -18.39 16.57 -3.81
C ARG A 307 -16.87 16.52 -3.92
N PHE A 308 -16.32 15.35 -4.19
CA PHE A 308 -14.94 15.07 -4.56
C PHE A 308 -14.86 14.65 -6.02
N ASP A 309 -13.98 15.32 -6.75
CA ASP A 309 -13.62 14.99 -8.12
C ASP A 309 -12.15 14.60 -8.14
N SER A 310 -11.88 13.37 -8.59
CA SER A 310 -10.52 12.85 -8.61
C SER A 310 -9.70 13.60 -9.65
N PRO A 311 -8.60 14.28 -9.27
CA PRO A 311 -7.66 14.78 -10.25
C PRO A 311 -6.89 13.63 -10.89
N VAL A 312 -6.19 13.93 -11.98
CA VAL A 312 -5.22 12.99 -12.58
C VAL A 312 -3.96 12.97 -11.71
N TYR A 313 -3.63 11.79 -11.20
CA TYR A 313 -2.42 11.59 -10.42
C TYR A 313 -1.27 11.08 -11.29
N SER A 314 -0.10 11.70 -11.14
CA SER A 314 1.15 11.22 -11.75
C SER A 314 2.01 10.52 -10.69
N PRO A 315 2.30 9.23 -10.82
CA PRO A 315 3.20 8.55 -9.90
C PRO A 315 4.65 9.02 -10.08
N ILE A 316 5.45 8.85 -9.04
CA ILE A 316 6.88 9.16 -9.03
C ILE A 316 7.62 7.86 -8.75
N LEU A 317 8.65 7.58 -9.55
CA LEU A 317 9.62 6.51 -9.29
C LEU A 317 10.81 7.09 -8.52
N LYS A 318 11.24 6.42 -7.44
CA LYS A 318 12.33 6.90 -6.57
C LYS A 318 13.56 5.99 -6.62
N ILE A 319 14.27 5.99 -7.74
CA ILE A 319 15.42 5.12 -7.96
C ILE A 319 16.56 5.91 -8.57
N GLY A 320 17.73 5.96 -7.91
CA GLY A 320 18.96 6.50 -8.49
C GLY A 320 18.85 7.90 -9.12
N GLY A 321 17.93 8.74 -8.66
CA GLY A 321 17.65 10.06 -9.25
C GLY A 321 16.84 10.04 -10.56
N ILE A 322 16.41 8.88 -11.05
CA ILE A 322 15.60 8.71 -12.27
C ILE A 322 14.19 9.26 -12.03
N GLN A 323 13.73 10.15 -12.92
CA GLN A 323 12.37 10.67 -12.90
C GLN A 323 11.61 10.22 -14.15
N LEU A 324 10.36 9.76 -13.97
CA LEU A 324 9.54 9.27 -15.10
C LEU A 324 9.31 10.34 -16.18
N LYS A 325 9.23 11.62 -15.80
CA LYS A 325 9.10 12.72 -16.76
C LYS A 325 10.31 12.81 -17.71
N ASP A 326 11.52 12.51 -17.22
CA ASP A 326 12.75 12.56 -18.01
C ASP A 326 12.81 11.35 -18.95
N ILE A 327 12.33 10.19 -18.50
CA ILE A 327 12.13 9.00 -19.34
C ILE A 327 11.18 9.32 -20.51
N CYS A 328 10.06 10.00 -20.23
CA CYS A 328 9.08 10.35 -21.25
C CYS A 328 9.65 11.30 -22.31
N ARG A 329 10.44 12.31 -21.90
CA ARG A 329 11.10 13.26 -22.81
C ARG A 329 12.14 12.58 -23.69
N GLU A 330 13.04 11.80 -23.09
CA GLU A 330 14.09 11.10 -23.82
C GLU A 330 13.51 10.08 -24.83
N ALA A 331 12.43 9.40 -24.47
CA ALA A 331 11.73 8.49 -25.40
C ALA A 331 11.04 9.23 -26.56
N ALA A 332 10.72 10.51 -26.39
CA ALA A 332 10.20 11.38 -27.43
C ALA A 332 11.31 12.04 -28.29
N GLY A 333 12.58 11.87 -27.92
CA GLY A 333 13.73 12.51 -28.58
C GLY A 333 13.93 13.98 -28.20
N GLU A 334 13.37 14.40 -27.06
CA GLU A 334 13.51 15.75 -26.48
C GLU A 334 14.69 15.84 -25.49
#